data_AF-A0A453ET30-F1
#
_entry.id   AF-A0A453ET30-F1
#
_cell.length_a   1.000
_cell.length_b   1.000
_cell.length_c   1.000
_cell.angle_alpha   90.00
_cell.angle_beta   90.00
_cell.angle_gamma   90.00
#
_symmetry.space_group_name_H-M   'P 1'
#
loop_
_entity.id
_entity.type
_entity.pdbx_description
1 polymer ?
#
loop_
_entity_poly.entity_id
_entity_poly.type
_entity_poly.pdbx_seq_one_letter_code
_entity_poly.pdbx_strand_id
1 'polypeptide(L)'
;MGRTTVNPIWSKIWKLACPAKVKKIIWRTLHGTLPCRVTLANKHTKVSPICPTCSEGLEDTKHMLFRCSKAKEVWKMLGLDDIIDKACEVDRAGEAALEYLLLLPDQELWLMGYKNVREMIAVSAWYLWWERRKLMHKEKT
;
A
#
# COMPACT_ATOMS: atom_id res chain seq x y z
N MET A 1 0.85 -3.25 -35.29
CA MET A 1 2.02 -3.70 -34.51
C MET A 1 2.14 -2.86 -33.25
N GLY A 2 1.71 -3.38 -32.09
CA GLY A 2 1.92 -2.73 -30.80
C GLY A 2 2.56 -3.74 -29.86
N ARG A 3 3.87 -3.66 -29.66
CA ARG A 3 4.50 -4.38 -28.55
C ARG A 3 4.08 -3.66 -27.28
N THR A 4 3.03 -4.16 -26.63
CA THR A 4 2.74 -3.85 -25.24
C THR A 4 3.91 -4.37 -24.42
N THR A 5 4.85 -3.49 -24.07
CA THR A 5 5.85 -3.79 -23.05
C THR A 5 5.08 -4.10 -21.77
N VAL A 6 5.05 -5.37 -21.39
CA VAL A 6 4.39 -5.80 -20.15
C VAL A 6 5.11 -5.08 -19.02
N ASN A 7 4.40 -4.20 -18.28
CA ASN A 7 5.02 -3.47 -17.17
C ASN A 7 5.70 -4.51 -16.24
N PRO A 8 7.02 -4.41 -16.02
CA PRO A 8 7.79 -5.42 -15.29
C PRO A 8 7.26 -5.68 -13.88
N ILE A 9 6.52 -4.73 -13.30
CA ILE A 9 5.90 -4.85 -11.98
C ILE A 9 4.95 -6.05 -11.88
N TRP A 10 4.20 -6.36 -12.94
CA TRP A 10 3.22 -7.43 -12.88
C TRP A 10 3.89 -8.78 -12.72
N SER A 11 4.97 -9.01 -13.46
CA SER A 11 5.79 -10.23 -13.31
C SER A 11 6.32 -10.36 -11.88
N LYS A 12 6.77 -9.26 -11.25
CA LYS A 12 7.24 -9.27 -9.86
C LYS A 12 6.10 -9.59 -8.88
N ILE A 13 4.96 -8.91 -8.97
CA ILE A 13 3.81 -9.12 -8.06
C ILE A 13 3.34 -10.56 -8.08
N TRP A 14 3.20 -11.14 -9.27
CA TRP A 14 2.67 -12.50 -9.41
C TRP A 14 3.67 -13.56 -8.90
N LYS A 15 4.97 -13.26 -8.90
CA LYS A 15 6.03 -14.12 -8.33
C LYS A 15 6.15 -14.03 -6.81
N LEU A 16 5.57 -13.03 -6.14
CA LEU A 16 5.66 -12.90 -4.69
C LEU A 16 5.11 -14.15 -3.98
N ALA A 17 5.79 -14.57 -2.92
CA ALA A 17 5.40 -15.71 -2.09
C ALA A 17 4.32 -15.32 -1.07
N CYS A 18 3.17 -14.81 -1.56
CA CYS A 18 2.06 -14.37 -0.71
C CYS A 18 0.69 -14.83 -1.27
N PRO A 19 -0.37 -14.85 -0.43
CA PRO A 19 -1.70 -15.27 -0.84
C PRO A 19 -2.27 -14.43 -2.00
N ALA A 20 -3.08 -15.05 -2.87
CA ALA A 20 -3.70 -14.35 -4.01
C ALA A 20 -4.54 -13.12 -3.62
N LYS A 21 -5.17 -13.13 -2.44
CA LYS A 21 -5.91 -11.97 -1.90
C LYS A 21 -5.02 -10.74 -1.70
N VAL A 22 -3.76 -10.95 -1.32
CA VAL A 22 -2.76 -9.88 -1.14
C VAL A 22 -2.42 -9.30 -2.50
N LYS A 23 -2.04 -10.16 -3.46
CA LYS A 23 -1.73 -9.76 -4.85
C LYS A 23 -2.87 -8.97 -5.49
N LYS A 24 -4.13 -9.37 -5.26
CA LYS A 24 -5.32 -8.66 -5.76
C LYS A 24 -5.46 -7.25 -5.17
N ILE A 25 -5.16 -7.05 -3.88
CA ILE A 25 -5.20 -5.70 -3.30
C ILE A 25 -4.08 -4.83 -3.85
N ILE A 26 -2.86 -5.36 -3.94
CA ILE A 26 -1.74 -4.63 -4.54
C ILE A 26 -2.06 -4.22 -5.97
N TRP A 27 -2.59 -5.13 -6.79
CA TRP A 27 -3.05 -4.83 -8.14
C TRP A 27 -4.08 -3.69 -8.17
N ARG A 28 -5.10 -3.74 -7.29
CA ARG A 28 -6.12 -2.68 -7.21
C ARG A 28 -5.52 -1.34 -6.81
N THR A 29 -4.60 -1.33 -5.85
CA THR A 29 -3.89 -0.13 -5.40
C THR A 29 -3.12 0.48 -6.55
N LEU A 30 -2.29 -0.28 -7.26
CA LEU A 30 -1.47 0.22 -8.36
C LEU A 30 -2.29 0.75 -9.54
N HIS A 31 -3.52 0.25 -9.71
CA HIS A 31 -4.46 0.79 -10.69
C HIS A 31 -5.28 2.00 -10.16
N GLY A 32 -5.06 2.47 -8.93
CA GLY A 32 -5.82 3.57 -8.32
C GLY A 32 -7.30 3.23 -8.06
N THR A 33 -7.64 1.94 -7.99
CA THR A 33 -9.04 1.46 -7.84
C THR A 33 -9.39 1.03 -6.42
N LEU A 34 -8.50 1.33 -5.46
CA LEU A 34 -8.75 1.06 -4.06
C LEU A 34 -9.73 2.11 -3.51
N PRO A 35 -10.79 1.69 -2.80
CA PRO A 35 -11.81 2.62 -2.32
C PRO A 35 -11.32 3.41 -1.10
N CYS A 36 -10.59 4.50 -1.33
CA CYS A 36 -10.21 5.47 -0.30
C CYS A 36 -11.35 6.50 -0.06
N ARG A 37 -11.47 7.07 1.14
CA ARG A 37 -12.56 8.02 1.48
C ARG A 37 -12.52 9.25 0.60
N VAL A 38 -11.34 9.77 0.26
CA VAL A 38 -11.19 10.88 -0.70
C VAL A 38 -11.79 10.50 -2.06
N THR A 39 -11.50 9.31 -2.57
CA THR A 39 -12.05 8.82 -3.83
C THR A 39 -13.58 8.64 -3.78
N LEU A 40 -14.13 8.24 -2.64
CA LEU A 40 -15.58 8.11 -2.44
C LEU A 40 -16.28 9.46 -2.29
N ALA A 41 -15.68 10.39 -1.54
CA ALA A 41 -16.19 11.75 -1.37
C ALA A 41 -16.24 12.49 -2.71
N ASN A 42 -15.20 12.34 -3.55
CA ASN A 42 -15.13 12.90 -4.90
C ASN A 42 -16.22 12.34 -5.84
N LYS A 43 -16.78 11.16 -5.53
CA LYS A 43 -17.91 10.56 -6.26
C LYS A 43 -19.27 10.95 -5.70
N HIS A 44 -19.37 12.09 -5.00
CA HIS A 44 -20.60 12.60 -4.39
C HIS A 44 -21.24 11.67 -3.34
N THR A 45 -20.49 10.71 -2.82
CA THR A 45 -20.98 9.89 -1.70
C THR A 45 -20.88 10.72 -0.43
N LYS A 46 -21.94 10.76 0.40
CA LYS A 46 -21.95 11.44 1.71
C LYS A 46 -21.06 10.69 2.72
N VAL A 47 -19.75 10.78 2.55
CA VAL A 47 -18.74 10.23 3.45
C VAL A 47 -17.74 11.32 3.82
N SER A 48 -17.38 11.39 5.11
CA SER A 48 -16.23 12.23 5.51
C SER A 48 -14.97 11.72 4.81
N PRO A 49 -14.14 12.61 4.23
CA PRO A 49 -12.87 12.23 3.62
C PRO A 49 -11.78 11.90 4.65
N ILE A 50 -12.07 12.07 5.95
CA ILE A 50 -11.13 11.83 7.04
C ILE A 50 -10.85 10.34 7.20
N CYS A 51 -9.59 10.00 7.52
CA CYS A 51 -9.16 8.64 7.81
C CYS A 51 -9.96 8.01 8.98
N PRO A 52 -10.65 6.88 8.77
CA PRO A 52 -11.41 6.23 9.84
C PRO A 52 -10.52 5.53 10.87
N THR A 53 -9.25 5.29 10.54
CA THR A 53 -8.31 4.56 11.40
C THR A 53 -7.65 5.48 12.43
N CYS A 54 -7.09 6.62 12.00
CA CYS A 54 -6.44 7.57 12.92
C CYS A 54 -7.29 8.81 13.22
N SER A 55 -8.41 9.02 12.52
CA SER A 55 -9.23 10.25 12.64
C SER A 55 -8.48 11.55 12.33
N GLU A 56 -7.32 11.44 11.68
CA GLU A 56 -6.44 12.56 11.33
C GLU A 56 -6.18 12.55 9.82
N GLY A 57 -6.30 13.71 9.17
CA GLY A 57 -5.97 13.88 7.76
C GLY A 57 -6.97 13.24 6.77
N LEU A 58 -6.79 13.58 5.49
CA LEU A 58 -7.58 13.04 4.39
C LEU A 58 -7.08 11.64 4.04
N GLU A 59 -8.00 10.69 3.87
CA GLU A 59 -7.67 9.32 3.51
C GLU A 59 -7.57 9.14 2.00
N ASP A 60 -6.37 9.38 1.48
CA ASP A 60 -5.92 8.87 0.19
C ASP A 60 -5.10 7.58 0.36
N THR A 61 -4.65 7.00 -0.75
CA THR A 61 -3.83 5.77 -0.74
C THR A 61 -2.55 5.93 0.06
N LYS A 62 -1.90 7.10 -0.03
CA LYS A 62 -0.62 7.37 0.64
C LYS A 62 -0.80 7.48 2.15
N HIS A 63 -1.84 8.17 2.59
CA HIS A 63 -2.20 8.26 3.99
C HIS A 63 -2.56 6.88 4.53
N MET A 64 -3.50 6.18 3.89
CA MET A 64 -3.96 4.88 4.35
C MET A 64 -2.82 3.84 4.46
N LEU A 65 -1.89 3.83 3.50
CA LEU A 65 -0.80 2.85 3.48
C LEU A 65 0.45 3.28 4.26
N PHE A 66 0.78 4.57 4.34
CA PHE A 66 2.11 5.00 4.79
C PHE A 66 2.11 6.15 5.80
N ARG A 67 1.21 7.14 5.67
CA ARG A 67 1.25 8.35 6.52
C ARG A 67 0.30 8.31 7.73
N CYS A 68 -0.68 7.41 7.75
CA CYS A 68 -1.54 7.16 8.90
C CYS A 68 -0.69 6.78 10.12
N SER A 69 -1.02 7.29 11.31
CA SER A 69 -0.29 6.97 12.55
C SER A 69 -0.21 5.47 12.81
N LYS A 70 -1.31 4.74 12.58
CA LYS A 70 -1.33 3.27 12.67
C LYS A 70 -0.50 2.57 11.61
N ALA A 71 -0.50 3.09 10.38
CA ALA A 71 0.39 2.57 9.34
C ALA A 71 1.86 2.75 9.73
N LYS A 72 2.23 3.94 10.22
CA LYS A 72 3.59 4.24 10.70
C LYS A 72 4.03 3.30 11.82
N GLU A 73 3.16 3.02 12.80
CA GLU A 73 3.42 2.05 13.86
C GLU A 73 3.74 0.67 13.28
N VAL A 74 2.95 0.18 12.32
CA VAL A 74 3.18 -1.12 11.65
C VAL A 74 4.53 -1.14 10.93
N TRP A 75 4.85 -0.13 10.14
CA TRP A 75 6.13 -0.09 9.40
C TRP A 75 7.33 -0.02 10.33
N LYS A 76 7.24 0.74 11.42
CA LYS A 76 8.29 0.83 12.44
C LYS A 76 8.50 -0.50 13.15
N MET A 77 7.44 -1.23 13.49
CA MET A 77 7.55 -2.57 14.08
C MET A 77 8.23 -3.58 13.15
N LEU A 78 8.12 -3.38 11.84
CA LEU A 78 8.77 -4.21 10.82
C LEU A 78 10.20 -3.75 10.48
N GLY A 79 10.66 -2.63 11.05
CA GLY A 79 11.94 -2.00 10.70
C GLY A 79 11.98 -1.40 9.29
N LEU A 80 10.82 -1.13 8.68
CA LEU A 80 10.74 -0.65 7.29
C LEU A 80 10.47 0.86 7.20
N ASP A 81 10.36 1.56 8.32
CA ASP A 81 10.00 2.99 8.37
C ASP A 81 10.93 3.88 7.53
N ASP A 82 12.24 3.68 7.60
CA ASP A 82 13.21 4.45 6.79
C ASP A 82 12.98 4.30 5.28
N ILE A 83 12.71 3.07 4.82
CA ILE A 83 12.51 2.79 3.39
C ILE A 83 11.15 3.36 2.94
N ILE A 84 10.13 3.24 3.79
CA ILE A 84 8.79 3.77 3.54
C ILE A 84 8.82 5.30 3.46
N ASP A 85 9.57 5.95 4.35
CA ASP A 85 9.71 7.40 4.35
C ASP A 85 10.40 7.89 3.07
N LYS A 86 11.51 7.25 2.66
CA LYS A 86 12.16 7.52 1.38
C LYS A 86 11.23 7.33 0.20
N ALA A 87 10.49 6.22 0.13
CA ALA A 87 9.52 5.97 -0.94
C ALA A 87 8.43 7.06 -1.00
N CYS A 88 8.01 7.57 0.15
CA CYS A 88 7.05 8.65 0.25
C CYS A 88 7.64 10.03 -0.07
N GLU A 89 8.95 10.20 -0.10
CA GLU A 89 9.62 11.41 -0.60
C GLU A 89 9.78 11.38 -2.12
N VAL A 90 10.03 10.20 -2.69
CA VAL A 90 10.16 9.99 -4.14
C VAL A 90 8.88 10.38 -4.88
N ASP A 91 7.70 10.00 -4.36
CA ASP A 91 6.43 10.32 -5.02
C ASP A 91 5.32 10.77 -4.04
N ARG A 92 4.52 11.74 -4.47
CA ARG A 92 3.35 12.25 -3.74
C ARG A 92 2.16 11.29 -3.77
N ALA A 93 2.05 10.46 -4.81
CA ALA A 93 1.03 9.44 -4.95
C ALA A 93 1.42 8.17 -4.18
N GLY A 94 0.46 7.57 -3.46
CA GLY A 94 0.71 6.34 -2.70
C GLY A 94 0.93 5.14 -3.60
N GLU A 95 0.32 5.14 -4.77
CA GLU A 95 0.43 4.10 -5.79
C GLU A 95 1.85 4.02 -6.33
N ALA A 96 2.44 5.15 -6.69
CA ALA A 96 3.82 5.24 -7.17
C ALA A 96 4.84 4.90 -6.07
N ALA A 97 4.60 5.35 -4.82
CA ALA A 97 5.43 4.95 -3.69
C ALA A 97 5.41 3.43 -3.47
N LEU A 98 4.23 2.79 -3.58
CA LEU A 98 4.10 1.33 -3.50
C LEU A 98 4.80 0.61 -4.66
N GLU A 99 4.68 1.13 -5.89
CA GLU A 99 5.39 0.62 -7.05
C GLU A 99 6.91 0.67 -6.84
N TYR A 100 7.44 1.82 -6.41
CA TYR A 100 8.86 1.98 -6.09
C TYR A 100 9.34 0.93 -5.09
N LEU A 101 8.62 0.75 -3.98
CA LEU A 101 8.93 -0.22 -2.93
C LEU A 101 8.97 -1.67 -3.43
N LEU A 102 8.01 -2.07 -4.28
CA LEU A 102 7.95 -3.42 -4.84
C LEU A 102 9.01 -3.65 -5.93
N LEU A 103 9.50 -2.59 -6.55
CA LEU A 103 10.50 -2.64 -7.61
C LEU A 103 11.94 -2.52 -7.10
N LEU A 104 12.18 -2.18 -5.83
CA LEU A 104 13.51 -2.02 -5.23
C LEU A 104 14.49 -3.14 -5.64
N PRO A 105 15.74 -2.81 -6.01
CA PRO A 105 16.76 -3.81 -6.38
C PRO A 105 17.06 -4.78 -5.22
N ASP A 106 17.28 -6.07 -5.53
CA ASP A 106 17.61 -7.09 -4.50
C ASP A 106 18.86 -6.73 -3.71
N GLN A 107 19.83 -6.06 -4.35
CA GLN A 107 21.08 -5.67 -3.73
C GLN A 107 20.92 -4.67 -2.59
N GLU A 108 19.99 -3.71 -2.71
CA GLU A 108 19.70 -2.76 -1.63
C GLU A 108 19.04 -3.46 -0.43
N LEU A 109 18.14 -4.40 -0.71
CA LEU A 109 17.45 -5.17 0.32
C LEU A 109 18.41 -6.10 1.09
N TRP A 110 19.33 -6.74 0.36
CA TRP A 110 20.30 -7.66 0.95
C TRP A 110 21.34 -6.92 1.82
N LEU A 111 21.81 -5.75 1.39
CA LEU A 111 22.72 -4.91 2.18
C LEU A 111 22.10 -4.45 3.50
N MET A 112 20.77 -4.30 3.54
CA MET A 112 20.04 -3.93 4.75
C MET A 112 19.66 -5.14 5.63
N GLY A 113 20.03 -6.36 5.25
CA GLY A 113 19.77 -7.58 6.02
C GLY A 113 18.31 -8.06 6.00
N TYR A 114 17.45 -7.44 5.21
CA TYR A 114 16.04 -7.81 5.15
C TYR A 114 15.79 -8.96 4.16
N LYS A 115 15.16 -10.03 4.62
CA LYS A 115 14.67 -11.12 3.77
C LYS A 115 13.18 -10.91 3.48
N ASN A 116 12.73 -11.24 2.26
CA ASN A 116 11.31 -11.21 1.87
C ASN A 116 10.63 -9.83 2.04
N VAL A 117 11.37 -8.72 1.88
CA VAL A 117 10.83 -7.36 2.05
C VAL A 117 9.61 -7.10 1.18
N ARG A 118 9.63 -7.57 -0.07
CA ARG A 118 8.52 -7.34 -0.99
C ARG A 118 7.25 -8.03 -0.51
N GLU A 119 7.36 -9.25 0.00
CA GLU A 119 6.26 -9.98 0.64
C GLU A 119 5.80 -9.25 1.90
N MET A 120 6.73 -8.78 2.75
CA MET A 120 6.38 -8.02 3.95
C MET A 120 5.62 -6.74 3.61
N ILE A 121 6.07 -5.98 2.61
CA ILE A 121 5.40 -4.77 2.12
C ILE A 121 4.01 -5.11 1.57
N ALA A 122 3.92 -6.13 0.71
CA ALA A 122 2.66 -6.52 0.11
C ALA A 122 1.64 -6.99 1.16
N VAL A 123 2.05 -7.84 2.09
CA VAL A 123 1.20 -8.37 3.17
C VAL A 123 0.80 -7.27 4.14
N SER A 124 1.70 -6.35 4.48
CA SER A 124 1.42 -5.24 5.38
C SER A 124 0.46 -4.23 4.75
N ALA A 125 0.63 -3.90 3.47
CA ALA A 125 -0.33 -3.08 2.73
C ALA A 125 -1.71 -3.73 2.67
N TRP A 126 -1.79 -5.05 2.47
CA TRP A 126 -3.04 -5.80 2.57
C TRP A 126 -3.64 -5.76 3.98
N TYR A 127 -2.81 -5.94 5.01
CA TYR A 127 -3.22 -5.90 6.42
C TYR A 127 -3.81 -4.54 6.78
N LEU A 128 -3.12 -3.44 6.48
CA LEU A 128 -3.58 -2.06 6.74
C LEU A 128 -4.92 -1.78 6.05
N TRP A 129 -5.05 -2.20 4.79
CA TRP A 129 -6.33 -2.10 4.08
C TRP A 129 -7.43 -2.93 4.75
N TRP A 130 -7.13 -4.17 5.16
CA TRP A 130 -8.10 -5.07 5.77
C TRP A 130 -8.55 -4.59 7.15
N GLU A 131 -7.63 -4.10 7.97
CA GLU A 131 -7.91 -3.48 9.27
C GLU A 131 -8.84 -2.28 9.09
N ARG A 132 -8.52 -1.39 8.14
CA ARG A 132 -9.39 -0.28 7.75
C ARG A 132 -10.75 -0.76 7.24
N ARG A 133 -10.80 -1.84 6.46
CA ARG A 133 -12.07 -2.43 5.97
C ARG A 133 -12.94 -2.93 7.12
N LYS A 134 -12.37 -3.56 8.16
CA LYS A 134 -13.11 -4.02 9.34
C LYS A 134 -13.81 -2.87 10.05
N LEU A 135 -13.12 -1.74 10.24
CA LEU A 135 -13.70 -0.53 10.85
C LEU A 135 -14.90 -0.02 10.05
N MET A 136 -14.82 -0.08 8.72
CA MET A 136 -15.90 0.38 7.83
C MET A 136 -17.13 -0.53 7.84
N HIS A 137 -16.94 -1.85 7.94
CA HIS A 137 -18.03 -2.82 7.82
C HIS A 137 -18.58 -3.32 9.16
N LYS A 138 -18.08 -2.83 10.31
CA LYS A 138 -18.51 -3.25 11.67
C LYS A 138 -18.61 -4.78 11.81
N GLU A 139 -17.71 -5.55 11.18
CA GLU A 139 -17.62 -6.99 11.40
C GLU A 139 -17.17 -7.20 12.84
N LYS A 140 -18.15 -7.42 13.73
CA LYS A 140 -17.93 -7.89 15.10
C LYS A 140 -17.23 -9.25 15.01
N THR A 141 -16.20 -9.39 15.83
CA THR A 141 -15.43 -10.61 16.01
C THR A 141 -16.31 -11.74 16.50
#